data_AF-A0A6P3HJW4-F1
#
_entry.id   AF-A0A6P3HJW4-F1
#
_cell.length_a   1.000
_cell.length_b   1.000
_cell.length_c   1.000
_cell.angle_alpha   90.00
_cell.angle_beta   90.00
_cell.angle_gamma   90.00
#
_symmetry.space_group_name_H-M   'P 1'
#
loop_
_entity.id
_entity.type
_entity.pdbx_description
1 polymer ?
#
loop_
_entity_poly.entity_id
_entity_poly.type
_entity_poly.pdbx_seq_one_letter_code
_entity_poly.pdbx_strand_id
1 'polypeptide(L)'
;MKAHEQESLFKCEVCAERFPTHAKLSSHQRSHFEPERPYKCDFPGCEKTFITVSALFSHNRAHFREQELFSCSFPGCSKQYDKACRLKIHLRSHTGERPFICDSDSCGWTFTSMSKLLRHKRKHDDDRRFPCPVEGCGKSFTRAEHLKGHSVTHLGTKPFACPVEGLNSLCCFFS
;
A
#
# COMPACT_ATOMS: atom_id res chain seq x y z
N MET A 1 48.57 -2.97 31.13
CA MET A 1 47.84 -2.73 32.40
C MET A 1 46.40 -2.41 32.04
N LYS A 2 45.46 -3.23 32.54
CA LYS A 2 44.08 -2.96 33.02
C LYS A 2 43.23 -1.93 32.24
N ALA A 3 41.95 -2.13 31.98
CA ALA A 3 40.98 -3.21 32.07
C ALA A 3 39.74 -2.60 31.37
N HIS A 4 39.19 -3.20 30.31
CA HIS A 4 37.90 -2.73 29.80
C HIS A 4 36.82 -3.36 30.67
N GLU A 5 36.19 -2.50 31.46
CA GLU A 5 35.18 -2.83 32.46
C GLU A 5 34.02 -3.63 31.86
N GLN A 6 33.52 -4.52 32.70
CA GLN A 6 32.46 -5.51 32.49
C GLN A 6 31.29 -4.98 31.65
N GLU A 7 31.15 -5.49 30.42
CA GLU A 7 29.85 -5.47 29.74
C GLU A 7 28.90 -6.35 30.57
N SER A 8 27.93 -5.72 31.20
CA SER A 8 26.83 -6.39 31.92
C SER A 8 25.97 -7.13 30.89
N LEU A 9 26.38 -8.35 30.56
CA LEU A 9 25.60 -9.23 29.70
C LEU A 9 24.44 -9.83 30.49
N PHE A 10 23.23 -9.70 29.97
CA PHE A 10 22.02 -10.29 30.54
C PHE A 10 22.09 -11.81 30.43
N LYS A 11 22.08 -12.50 31.56
CA LYS A 11 22.25 -13.95 31.65
C LYS A 11 20.90 -14.67 31.60
N CYS A 12 20.82 -15.74 30.81
CA CYS A 12 19.70 -16.67 30.86
C CYS A 12 19.83 -17.59 32.09
N GLU A 13 18.78 -17.66 32.90
CA GLU A 13 18.76 -18.51 34.11
C GLU A 13 18.58 -20.00 33.77
N VAL A 14 18.10 -20.33 32.57
CA VAL A 14 17.79 -21.71 32.15
C VAL A 14 19.02 -22.42 31.54
N CYS A 15 19.80 -21.74 30.70
CA CYS A 15 20.99 -22.34 30.05
C CYS A 15 22.29 -21.55 30.23
N ALA A 16 22.30 -20.53 31.09
CA ALA A 16 23.46 -19.70 31.41
C ALA A 16 24.09 -18.90 30.24
N GLU A 17 23.49 -18.89 29.04
CA GLU A 17 23.93 -18.05 27.94
C GLU A 17 23.83 -16.55 28.26
N ARG A 18 24.76 -15.76 27.71
CA ARG A 18 24.91 -14.33 28.01
C ARG A 18 24.62 -13.50 26.77
N PHE A 19 23.76 -12.50 26.92
CA PHE A 19 23.28 -11.66 25.83
C PHE A 19 23.62 -10.18 26.06
N PRO A 20 23.98 -9.43 25.01
CA PRO A 20 24.34 -8.01 25.13
C PRO A 20 23.15 -7.09 25.39
N THR A 21 21.91 -7.54 25.19
CA THR A 21 20.71 -6.73 25.43
C THR A 21 19.56 -7.56 25.99
N HIS A 22 18.72 -6.93 26.83
CA HIS A 22 17.54 -7.56 27.41
C HIS A 22 16.57 -8.10 26.32
N ALA A 23 16.39 -7.38 25.21
CA ALA A 23 15.53 -7.85 24.11
C ALA A 23 16.01 -9.17 23.48
N LYS A 24 17.33 -9.37 23.35
CA LYS A 24 17.91 -10.63 22.85
C LYS A 24 17.74 -11.75 23.88
N LEU A 25 17.98 -11.47 25.17
CA LEU A 25 17.71 -12.43 26.24
C LEU A 25 16.23 -12.84 26.27
N SER A 26 15.30 -11.89 26.22
CA SER A 26 13.85 -12.17 26.21
C SER A 26 13.38 -12.91 24.96
N SER A 27 14.09 -12.82 23.84
CA SER A 27 13.80 -13.61 22.64
C SER A 27 14.35 -15.04 22.77
N HIS A 28 15.57 -15.17 23.31
CA HIS A 28 16.19 -16.46 23.59
C HIS A 28 15.45 -17.25 24.68
N GLN A 29 14.92 -16.58 25.71
CA GLN A 29 14.10 -17.25 26.73
C GLN A 29 12.86 -17.93 26.15
N ARG A 30 12.37 -17.49 24.99
CA ARG A 30 11.27 -18.14 24.26
C ARG A 30 11.70 -19.40 23.51
N SER A 31 12.99 -19.73 23.43
CA SER A 31 13.46 -21.02 22.90
C SER A 31 13.54 -22.10 23.98
N HIS A 32 13.54 -21.73 25.26
CA HIS A 32 13.47 -22.70 26.38
C HIS A 32 12.05 -23.23 26.60
N PHE A 33 11.05 -22.47 26.17
CA PHE A 33 9.68 -22.91 26.15
C PHE A 33 9.33 -23.27 24.71
N GLU A 34 8.70 -24.43 24.49
CA GLU A 34 8.01 -24.65 23.22
C GLU A 34 7.09 -23.45 23.01
N PRO A 35 7.18 -22.75 21.87
CA PRO A 35 6.34 -21.60 21.67
C PRO A 35 4.92 -22.12 21.55
N GLU A 36 4.13 -21.99 22.62
CA GLU A 36 2.69 -22.09 22.52
C GLU A 36 2.30 -21.16 21.37
N ARG A 37 1.64 -21.71 20.37
CA ARG A 37 1.10 -20.98 19.21
C ARG A 37 -0.38 -20.79 19.49
N PRO A 38 -0.75 -19.90 20.43
CA PRO A 38 -2.08 -19.88 20.99
C PRO A 38 -3.07 -19.34 19.95
N TYR A 39 -2.56 -18.60 18.98
CA TYR A 39 -3.32 -17.95 17.92
C TYR A 39 -3.44 -18.90 16.73
N LYS A 40 -4.57 -19.61 16.67
CA LYS A 40 -4.93 -20.49 15.56
C LYS A 40 -5.61 -19.69 14.45
N CYS A 41 -5.43 -20.11 13.21
CA CYS A 41 -6.23 -19.60 12.10
C CYS A 41 -7.62 -20.24 12.16
N ASP A 42 -8.66 -19.42 12.21
CA ASP A 42 -10.06 -19.89 12.21
C ASP A 42 -10.61 -20.12 10.79
N PHE A 43 -9.76 -20.00 9.76
CA PHE A 43 -10.17 -20.17 8.37
C PHE A 43 -10.41 -21.66 8.05
N PRO A 44 -11.57 -22.05 7.47
CA PRO A 44 -11.88 -23.44 7.16
C PRO A 44 -10.82 -24.09 6.27
N GLY A 45 -10.28 -25.22 6.69
CA GLY A 45 -9.21 -25.94 5.96
C GLY A 45 -7.80 -25.37 6.16
N CYS A 46 -7.60 -24.37 7.02
CA CYS A 46 -6.28 -23.90 7.40
C CYS A 46 -5.91 -24.28 8.83
N GLU A 47 -4.89 -25.12 8.97
CA GLU A 47 -4.40 -25.60 10.28
C GLU A 47 -3.20 -24.79 10.82
N LYS A 48 -2.95 -23.60 10.27
CA LYS A 48 -1.78 -22.79 10.65
C LYS A 48 -1.97 -22.11 12.01
N THR A 49 -0.93 -22.16 12.83
CA THR A 49 -0.90 -21.56 14.18
C THR A 49 0.29 -20.63 14.37
N PHE A 50 0.09 -19.56 15.13
CA PHE A 50 1.00 -18.43 15.26
C PHE A 50 1.28 -18.10 16.73
N ILE A 51 2.50 -17.61 16.95
CA ILE A 51 2.99 -17.19 18.27
C ILE A 51 2.47 -15.80 18.64
N THR A 52 2.14 -14.97 17.64
CA THR A 52 1.66 -13.59 17.85
C THR A 52 0.42 -13.28 17.02
N VAL A 53 -0.44 -12.40 17.55
CA VAL A 53 -1.63 -11.89 16.84
C VAL A 53 -1.25 -11.18 15.54
N SER A 54 -0.13 -10.45 15.51
CA SER A 54 0.33 -9.76 14.30
C SER A 54 0.71 -10.71 13.17
N ALA A 55 1.30 -11.87 13.50
CA ALA A 55 1.62 -12.90 12.52
C ALA A 55 0.34 -13.59 12.00
N LEU A 56 -0.61 -13.89 12.89
CA LEU A 56 -1.93 -14.38 12.50
C LEU A 56 -2.66 -13.37 11.58
N PHE A 57 -2.68 -12.09 11.93
CA PHE A 57 -3.34 -11.06 11.11
C PHE A 57 -2.68 -10.88 9.74
N SER A 58 -1.35 -10.99 9.67
CA SER A 58 -0.61 -10.96 8.40
C SER A 58 -0.87 -12.19 7.55
N HIS A 59 -1.02 -13.35 8.17
CA HIS A 59 -1.41 -14.60 7.52
C HIS A 59 -2.86 -14.58 7.02
N ASN A 60 -3.81 -14.09 7.82
CA ASN A 60 -5.22 -14.00 7.42
C ASN A 60 -5.39 -13.15 6.15
N ARG A 61 -4.54 -12.14 5.93
CA ARG A 61 -4.50 -11.38 4.66
C ARG A 61 -4.21 -12.24 3.43
N ALA A 62 -3.57 -13.40 3.57
CA ALA A 62 -3.37 -14.35 2.47
C ALA A 62 -4.65 -15.13 2.19
N HIS A 63 -5.41 -15.54 3.22
CA HIS A 63 -6.75 -16.12 3.03
C HIS A 63 -7.69 -15.13 2.35
N PHE A 64 -7.67 -13.85 2.72
CA PHE A 64 -8.45 -12.82 2.02
C PHE A 64 -8.07 -12.62 0.54
N ARG A 65 -6.92 -13.14 0.07
CA ARG A 65 -6.58 -13.16 -1.37
C ARG A 65 -7.20 -14.35 -2.11
N GLU A 66 -7.59 -15.39 -1.39
CA GLU A 66 -8.31 -16.57 -1.88
C GLU A 66 -9.82 -16.52 -1.52
N GLN A 67 -10.23 -15.60 -0.65
CA GLN A 67 -11.60 -15.44 -0.16
C GLN A 67 -12.40 -14.47 -1.04
N GLU A 68 -13.68 -14.79 -1.22
CA GLU A 68 -14.66 -14.08 -2.03
C GLU A 68 -14.53 -12.56 -1.96
N LEU A 69 -14.24 -11.95 -3.10
CA LEU A 69 -14.21 -10.51 -3.26
C LEU A 69 -15.59 -9.92 -2.93
N PHE A 70 -15.61 -8.74 -2.34
CA PHE A 70 -16.84 -8.01 -2.08
C PHE A 70 -17.45 -7.55 -3.41
N SER A 71 -18.53 -8.20 -3.83
CA SER A 71 -19.22 -7.92 -5.10
C SER A 71 -20.15 -6.71 -5.00
N CYS A 72 -20.28 -5.99 -6.11
CA CYS A 72 -21.27 -4.93 -6.22
C CYS A 72 -22.68 -5.51 -6.33
N SER A 73 -23.58 -5.08 -5.46
CA SER A 73 -24.99 -5.50 -5.48
C SER A 73 -25.85 -4.74 -6.52
N PHE A 74 -25.27 -3.80 -7.27
CA PHE A 74 -26.04 -2.98 -8.22
C PHE A 74 -26.34 -3.78 -9.51
N PRO A 75 -27.60 -3.82 -9.98
CA PRO A 75 -27.96 -4.56 -11.19
C PRO A 75 -27.11 -4.14 -12.40
N GLY A 76 -26.51 -5.11 -13.09
CA GLY A 76 -25.62 -4.87 -14.24
C GLY A 76 -24.19 -4.45 -13.87
N CYS A 77 -23.81 -4.45 -12.59
CA CYS A 77 -22.44 -4.18 -12.15
C CYS A 77 -21.72 -5.45 -11.70
N SER A 78 -20.71 -5.90 -12.45
CA SER A 78 -19.90 -7.08 -12.11
C SER A 78 -18.61 -6.75 -11.35
N LYS A 79 -18.47 -5.54 -10.79
CA LYS A 79 -17.24 -5.13 -10.11
C LYS A 79 -17.13 -5.77 -8.73
N GLN A 80 -15.93 -6.22 -8.40
CA GLN A 80 -15.61 -6.84 -7.12
C GLN A 80 -14.35 -6.22 -6.50
N TYR A 81 -14.25 -6.25 -5.17
CA TYR A 81 -13.18 -5.58 -4.44
C TYR A 81 -12.62 -6.47 -3.34
N ASP A 82 -11.30 -6.40 -3.13
CA ASP A 82 -10.59 -7.08 -2.04
C ASP A 82 -10.92 -6.53 -0.65
N LYS A 83 -11.59 -5.37 -0.58
CA LYS A 83 -11.89 -4.67 0.68
C LYS A 83 -13.29 -4.07 0.66
N ALA A 84 -14.04 -4.26 1.74
CA ALA A 84 -15.37 -3.67 1.94
C ALA A 84 -15.36 -2.14 1.81
N CYS A 85 -14.30 -1.45 2.27
CA CYS A 85 -14.20 0.01 2.13
C CYS A 85 -14.09 0.46 0.66
N ARG A 86 -13.46 -0.34 -0.20
CA ARG A 86 -13.36 -0.06 -1.64
C ARG A 86 -14.69 -0.29 -2.33
N LEU A 87 -15.41 -1.37 -1.97
CA LEU A 87 -16.78 -1.58 -2.42
C LEU A 87 -17.69 -0.42 -2.01
N LYS A 88 -17.64 0.02 -0.74
CA LYS A 88 -18.45 1.17 -0.26
C LYS A 88 -18.17 2.44 -1.05
N ILE A 89 -16.91 2.77 -1.34
CA ILE A 89 -16.55 3.93 -2.17
C ILE A 89 -17.05 3.75 -3.61
N HIS A 90 -17.07 2.52 -4.13
CA HIS A 90 -17.62 2.23 -5.44
C HIS A 90 -19.15 2.37 -5.48
N LEU A 91 -19.89 1.92 -4.47
CA LEU A 91 -21.35 2.08 -4.43
C LEU A 91 -21.77 3.55 -4.57
N ARG A 92 -20.95 4.48 -4.08
CA ARG A 92 -21.14 5.92 -4.29
C ARG A 92 -21.13 6.35 -5.75
N SER A 93 -20.51 5.60 -6.67
CA SER A 93 -20.61 5.89 -8.10
C SER A 93 -21.97 5.51 -8.70
N HIS A 94 -22.72 4.63 -8.04
CA HIS A 94 -24.09 4.31 -8.44
C HIS A 94 -25.10 5.29 -7.84
N THR A 95 -24.91 5.68 -6.57
CA THR A 95 -25.83 6.60 -5.87
C THR A 95 -25.54 8.08 -6.13
N GLY A 96 -24.35 8.41 -6.64
CA GLY A 96 -23.90 9.79 -6.83
C GLY A 96 -23.41 10.48 -5.55
N GLU A 97 -23.35 9.78 -4.41
CA GLU A 97 -22.93 10.35 -3.12
C GLU A 97 -21.47 10.84 -3.17
N ARG A 98 -21.25 12.13 -2.90
CA ARG A 98 -19.91 12.74 -2.89
C ARG A 98 -19.70 13.52 -1.59
N PRO A 99 -19.44 12.82 -0.47
CA PRO A 99 -19.44 13.44 0.85
C PRO A 99 -18.19 14.29 1.14
N PHE A 100 -17.15 14.21 0.30
CA PHE A 100 -15.90 14.95 0.52
C PHE A 100 -15.88 16.19 -0.37
N ILE A 101 -15.95 17.37 0.25
CA ILE A 101 -16.03 18.66 -0.45
C ILE A 101 -14.66 19.35 -0.37
N CYS A 102 -14.25 20.01 -1.46
CA CYS A 102 -13.10 20.90 -1.44
C CYS A 102 -13.46 22.19 -0.70
N ASP A 103 -12.70 22.50 0.34
CA ASP A 103 -12.80 23.70 1.17
C ASP A 103 -12.06 24.90 0.59
N SER A 104 -11.35 24.73 -0.54
CA SER A 104 -10.69 25.83 -1.24
C SER A 104 -11.74 26.78 -1.81
N ASP A 105 -11.57 28.06 -1.51
CA ASP A 105 -12.48 29.12 -1.95
C ASP A 105 -12.58 29.13 -3.48
N SER A 106 -13.77 29.38 -4.01
CA SER A 106 -14.16 29.28 -5.43
C SER A 106 -14.08 27.88 -6.11
N CYS A 107 -13.72 26.81 -5.39
CA CYS A 107 -13.65 25.47 -5.98
C CYS A 107 -15.01 24.73 -5.97
N GLY A 108 -15.56 24.44 -4.79
CA GLY A 108 -16.83 23.72 -4.63
C GLY A 108 -16.86 22.27 -5.15
N TRP A 109 -15.72 21.69 -5.57
CA TRP A 109 -15.67 20.33 -6.11
C TRP A 109 -15.90 19.27 -5.03
N THR A 110 -16.66 18.23 -5.37
CA THR A 110 -17.00 17.14 -4.46
C THR A 110 -16.48 15.79 -4.95
N PHE A 111 -16.14 14.89 -4.02
CA PHE A 111 -15.44 13.63 -4.27
C PHE A 111 -16.05 12.46 -3.51
N THR A 112 -15.91 11.26 -4.08
CA THR A 112 -16.42 10.02 -3.46
C THR A 112 -15.50 9.43 -2.38
N SER A 113 -14.24 9.89 -2.31
CA SER A 113 -13.28 9.45 -1.29
C SER A 113 -12.30 10.57 -0.88
N MET A 114 -11.85 10.51 0.37
CA MET A 114 -10.88 11.46 0.94
C MET A 114 -9.56 11.48 0.15
N SER A 115 -9.05 10.33 -0.30
CA SER A 115 -7.82 10.26 -1.11
C SER A 115 -7.95 11.03 -2.43
N LYS A 116 -9.15 11.05 -3.04
CA LYS A 116 -9.40 11.83 -4.26
C LYS A 116 -9.42 13.33 -3.97
N LEU A 117 -10.02 13.75 -2.86
CA LEU A 117 -10.01 15.14 -2.41
C LEU A 117 -8.59 15.62 -2.12
N LEU A 118 -7.80 14.89 -1.32
CA LEU A 118 -6.40 15.23 -1.03
C LEU A 118 -5.56 15.36 -2.30
N ARG A 119 -5.75 14.46 -3.27
CA ARG A 119 -5.07 14.55 -4.57
C ARG A 119 -5.50 15.77 -5.36
N HIS A 120 -6.77 16.12 -5.32
CA HIS A 120 -7.29 17.31 -5.98
C HIS A 120 -6.72 18.59 -5.34
N LYS A 121 -6.63 18.68 -4.02
CA LYS A 121 -6.07 19.83 -3.30
C LYS A 121 -4.67 20.21 -3.78
N ARG A 122 -3.83 19.23 -4.11
CA ARG A 122 -2.47 19.47 -4.68
C ARG A 122 -2.47 20.30 -5.97
N LYS A 123 -3.59 20.41 -6.67
CA LYS A 123 -3.72 21.27 -7.85
C LYS A 123 -3.84 22.75 -7.48
N HIS A 124 -4.37 23.07 -6.30
CA HIS A 124 -4.47 24.45 -5.83
C HIS A 124 -3.10 24.99 -5.43
N ASP A 125 -2.28 24.16 -4.78
CA ASP A 125 -0.95 24.55 -4.31
C ASP A 125 0.15 24.44 -5.38
N ASP A 126 -0.18 24.06 -6.63
CA ASP A 126 0.76 23.64 -7.69
C ASP A 126 1.87 22.71 -7.17
N ASP A 127 1.51 21.80 -6.27
CA ASP A 127 2.43 20.98 -5.50
C ASP A 127 2.99 19.82 -6.35
N ARG A 128 4.01 20.14 -7.16
CA ARG A 128 4.66 19.24 -8.12
C ARG A 128 5.83 18.48 -7.51
N ARG A 129 5.50 17.54 -6.63
CA ARG A 129 6.46 16.71 -5.88
C ARG A 129 7.28 15.71 -6.71
N PHE A 130 6.94 15.51 -7.98
CA PHE A 130 7.56 14.48 -8.82
C PHE A 130 8.31 15.12 -9.99
N PRO A 131 9.54 15.63 -9.77
CA PRO A 131 10.38 16.13 -10.84
C PRO A 131 10.85 15.01 -11.77
N CYS A 132 11.02 15.34 -13.05
CA CYS A 132 11.66 14.46 -14.01
C CYS A 132 13.16 14.36 -13.69
N PRO A 133 13.73 13.15 -13.55
CA PRO A 133 15.15 12.98 -13.25
C PRO A 133 16.06 13.18 -14.48
N VAL A 134 15.51 13.50 -15.66
CA VAL A 134 16.29 13.70 -16.88
C VAL A 134 16.80 15.13 -16.93
N GLU A 135 18.12 15.28 -16.89
CA GLU A 135 18.82 16.54 -17.01
C GLU A 135 18.42 17.28 -18.29
N GLY A 136 18.12 18.57 -18.18
CA GLY A 136 17.63 19.40 -19.29
C GLY A 136 16.11 19.32 -19.56
N CYS A 137 15.36 18.43 -18.91
CA CYS A 137 13.90 18.36 -19.09
C CYS A 137 13.13 19.42 -18.28
N GLY A 138 13.51 19.63 -17.02
CA GLY A 138 12.90 20.63 -16.12
C GLY A 138 11.41 20.41 -15.77
N LYS A 139 10.76 19.35 -16.25
CA LYS A 139 9.34 19.08 -15.99
C LYS A 139 9.13 18.46 -14.62
N SER A 140 8.06 18.86 -13.93
CA SER A 140 7.63 18.29 -12.66
C SER A 140 6.13 18.02 -12.66
N PHE A 141 5.71 17.01 -11.90
CA PHE A 141 4.34 16.49 -11.89
C PHE A 141 3.79 16.44 -10.46
N THR A 142 2.47 16.59 -10.35
CA THR A 142 1.75 16.42 -9.08
C THR A 142 1.49 14.95 -8.72
N ARG A 143 1.74 14.03 -9.66
CA ARG A 143 1.49 12.58 -9.54
C ARG A 143 2.61 11.75 -10.16
N ALA A 144 3.02 10.70 -9.44
CA ALA A 144 4.04 9.75 -9.90
C ALA A 144 3.66 9.01 -11.20
N GLU A 145 2.38 8.68 -11.39
CA GLU A 145 1.94 7.99 -12.62
C GLU A 145 2.09 8.88 -13.86
N HIS A 146 1.90 10.19 -13.73
CA HIS A 146 2.11 11.13 -14.83
C HIS A 146 3.60 11.27 -15.13
N LEU A 147 4.46 11.33 -14.09
CA LEU A 147 5.90 11.27 -14.26
C LEU A 147 6.33 9.97 -14.98
N LYS A 148 5.77 8.82 -14.59
CA LYS A 148 6.06 7.53 -15.22
C LYS A 148 5.65 7.51 -16.70
N GLY A 149 4.46 8.03 -17.04
CA GLY A 149 4.04 8.19 -18.42
C GLY A 149 4.96 9.12 -19.20
N HIS A 150 5.35 10.24 -18.60
CA HIS A 150 6.30 11.17 -19.18
C HIS A 150 7.69 10.56 -19.36
N SER A 151 8.21 9.75 -18.44
CA SER A 151 9.55 9.17 -18.57
C SER A 151 9.69 8.27 -19.80
N VAL A 152 8.59 7.69 -20.28
CA VAL A 152 8.55 6.90 -21.52
C VAL A 152 8.85 7.77 -22.75
N THR A 153 8.53 9.07 -22.73
CA THR A 153 8.82 9.97 -23.86
C THR A 153 10.31 10.21 -24.06
N HIS A 154 11.11 10.11 -23.00
CA HIS A 154 12.57 10.24 -23.08
C HIS A 154 13.24 9.00 -23.66
N LEU A 155 12.57 7.85 -23.55
CA LEU A 155 13.08 6.57 -24.06
C LEU A 155 12.70 6.35 -25.54
N GLY A 156 11.93 7.26 -26.15
CA GLY A 156 11.48 7.14 -27.54
C GLY A 156 10.55 5.95 -27.80
N THR A 157 10.15 5.20 -26.76
CA THR A 157 9.28 4.04 -26.90
C THR A 157 7.84 4.51 -26.99
N LYS A 158 7.19 4.35 -28.15
CA LYS A 158 5.73 4.52 -28.26
C LYS A 158 5.06 3.36 -27.51
N PRO A 159 4.32 3.61 -26.42
CA PRO A 159 3.74 2.52 -25.62
C PRO A 159 2.53 1.84 -26.29
N PHE A 160 2.00 2.42 -27.37
CA PHE A 160 0.88 1.86 -28.12
C PHE A 160 1.17 1.92 -29.62
N ALA A 161 1.38 0.77 -30.25
CA ALA A 161 1.32 0.64 -31.70
C ALA A 161 -0.17 0.58 -32.09
N CYS A 162 -0.60 1.47 -32.97
CA CYS A 162 -1.94 1.43 -33.53
C CYS A 162 -1.99 0.28 -34.56
N PRO A 163 -2.95 -0.66 -34.50
CA PRO A 163 -3.04 -1.76 -35.48
C PRO A 163 -3.64 -1.33 -36.83
N VAL A 164 -3.91 -0.04 -37.03
CA VAL A 164 -4.44 0.49 -38.29
C VAL A 164 -3.33 1.16 -39.09
N GLU A 165 -2.99 0.53 -40.21
CA GLU A 165 -2.08 1.06 -41.22
C GLU A 165 -2.66 2.39 -41.77
N GLY A 166 -1.92 3.50 -41.59
CA GLY A 166 -2.19 4.75 -42.31
C GLY A 166 -2.43 6.02 -41.49
N LEU A 167 -2.50 5.97 -40.15
CA LEU A 167 -2.56 7.19 -39.33
C LEU A 167 -1.26 7.41 -38.56
N ASN A 168 -0.28 7.95 -39.27
CA ASN A 168 0.87 8.56 -38.63
C ASN A 168 0.47 9.91 -38.02
N SER A 169 0.76 10.02 -36.72
CA SER A 169 1.01 11.26 -35.99
C SER A 169 -0.23 12.09 -35.62
N LEU A 170 -0.77 11.82 -34.42
CA LEU A 170 -1.16 12.83 -33.38
C LEU A 170 -2.34 12.44 -32.49
N CYS A 171 -3.01 11.30 -32.71
CA CYS A 171 -3.98 10.82 -31.74
C CYS A 171 -3.28 10.15 -30.55
N CYS A 172 -3.69 10.46 -29.33
CA CYS A 172 -3.31 9.82 -28.06
C CYS A 172 -2.12 10.42 -27.27
N PHE A 173 -2.01 11.74 -27.17
CA PHE A 173 -1.24 12.34 -26.05
C PHE A 173 -2.00 13.26 -25.09
N PHE A 174 -3.22 13.70 -25.39
CA PHE A 174 -4.00 14.51 -24.44
C PHE A 174 -5.50 14.23 -24.55
N SER A 175 -6.08 13.71 -23.47
CA SER A 175 -7.42 14.06 -22.97
C SER A 175 -7.27 14.54 -21.54
#